data_AF-T1C3N4-F1
#
_entry.id   AF-T1C3N4-F1
#
_cell.length_a   1.000
_cell.length_b   1.000
_cell.length_c   1.000
_cell.angle_alpha   90.00
_cell.angle_beta   90.00
_cell.angle_gamma   90.00
#
_symmetry.space_group_name_H-M   'P 1'
#
loop_
_entity.id
_entity.type
_entity.pdbx_description
1 polymer ?
#
loop_
_entity_poly.entity_id
_entity_poly.type
_entity_poly.pdbx_seq_one_letter_code
_entity_poly.pdbx_strand_id
1 'polypeptide(L)' 'ADYNVSVTNQPHSEVAALAIFLDRYNQGSELSATVEGRMEVVPRERGKEIRNRIGNTITTKKPKRKD' A
#
# COMPACT_ATOMS: atom_id res chain seq x y z
N ALA A 1 2.29 -3.17 29.74
CA ALA A 1 1.81 -2.14 28.80
C ALA A 1 1.83 -0.83 29.55
N ASP A 2 2.63 0.14 29.10
CA ASP A 2 2.81 1.41 29.80
C ASP A 2 1.71 2.43 29.46
N TYR A 3 0.99 2.21 28.35
CA TYR A 3 -0.09 3.08 27.88
C TYR A 3 -1.28 2.27 27.38
N ASN A 4 -2.49 2.76 27.68
CA ASN A 4 -3.75 2.31 27.09
C ASN A 4 -4.21 3.37 26.09
N VAL A 5 -4.10 3.08 24.79
CA VAL A 5 -4.43 4.01 23.71
C VAL A 5 -5.64 3.51 22.95
N SER A 6 -6.59 4.41 22.71
CA SER A 6 -7.79 4.18 21.90
C SER A 6 -7.68 5.00 20.61
N VAL A 7 -7.82 4.36 19.46
CA VAL A 7 -7.80 5.05 18.14
C VAL A 7 -9.17 5.68 17.87
N THR A 8 -10.26 5.00 18.26
CA THR A 8 -11.59 5.57 18.39
C THR A 8 -12.36 4.85 19.51
N ASN A 9 -13.39 5.49 20.06
CA ASN A 9 -14.23 4.87 21.10
C ASN A 9 -15.43 4.07 20.55
N GLN A 10 -15.46 3.82 19.23
CA GLN A 10 -16.50 3.01 18.58
C GLN A 10 -15.99 1.57 18.37
N PRO A 11 -16.87 0.55 18.33
CA PRO A 11 -16.44 -0.79 17.95
C PRO A 11 -16.04 -0.82 16.47
N HIS A 12 -14.78 -1.16 16.18
CA HIS A 12 -14.25 -1.29 14.83
C HIS A 12 -13.16 -2.37 14.72
N SER A 13 -12.61 -2.52 13.51
CA SER A 13 -11.53 -3.46 13.23
C SER A 13 -10.23 -3.08 13.94
N GLU A 14 -9.58 -4.07 14.55
CA GLU A 14 -8.23 -3.96 15.09
C GLU A 14 -7.20 -3.59 14.00
N VAL A 15 -7.40 -4.06 12.77
CA VAL A 15 -6.52 -3.76 11.62
C VAL A 15 -6.60 -2.28 11.27
N ALA A 16 -7.79 -1.70 11.28
CA ALA A 16 -7.98 -0.27 11.08
C ALA A 16 -7.36 0.55 12.21
N ALA A 17 -7.49 0.08 13.47
CA ALA A 17 -6.88 0.72 14.63
C ALA A 17 -5.36 0.81 14.46
N LEU A 18 -4.72 -0.33 14.16
CA LEU A 18 -3.28 -0.40 13.97
C LEU A 18 -2.80 0.43 12.78
N ALA A 19 -3.51 0.38 11.65
CA ALA A 19 -3.15 1.15 10.46
C ALA A 19 -3.16 2.66 10.73
N ILE A 20 -4.21 3.18 11.36
CA ILE A 20 -4.31 4.61 11.70
C ILE A 20 -3.26 4.99 12.77
N PHE A 21 -3.06 4.14 13.78
CA PHE A 21 -2.06 4.38 14.81
C PHE A 21 -0.65 4.52 14.19
N LEU A 22 -0.27 3.59 13.32
CA LEU A 22 1.04 3.61 12.67
C LEU A 22 1.20 4.79 11.71
N ASP A 23 0.16 5.11 10.93
CA ASP A 23 0.18 6.29 10.05
C ASP A 23 0.42 7.58 10.86
N ARG A 24 -0.28 7.77 11.99
CA ARG A 24 -0.08 8.95 12.85
C ARG A 24 1.27 8.95 13.55
N TYR A 25 1.73 7.79 14.02
CA TYR A 25 3.03 7.64 14.70
C TYR A 25 4.20 7.92 13.74
N ASN A 26 4.13 7.41 12.51
CA ASN A 26 5.15 7.56 11.47
C ASN A 26 4.93 8.78 10.56
N GLN A 27 3.88 9.56 10.80
CA GLN A 27 3.52 10.76 10.03
C GLN A 27 3.39 10.49 8.52
N GLY A 28 2.85 9.32 8.14
CA GLY A 28 2.63 8.93 6.74
C GLY A 28 3.88 8.51 5.96
N SER A 29 5.05 8.42 6.59
CA SER A 29 6.32 8.05 5.93
C SER A 29 6.30 6.63 5.35
N GLU A 30 5.44 5.75 5.83
CA GLU A 30 5.24 4.41 5.29
C GLU A 30 4.67 4.42 3.86
N LEU A 31 3.94 5.47 3.47
CA LEU A 31 3.34 5.58 2.13
C LEU A 31 4.38 5.87 1.04
N SER A 32 5.54 6.41 1.41
CA SER A 32 6.67 6.66 0.51
C SER A 32 7.76 5.60 0.63
N ALA A 33 7.62 4.65 1.56
CA ALA A 33 8.59 3.59 1.76
C ALA A 33 8.65 2.66 0.54
N THR A 34 9.87 2.38 0.07
CA THR A 34 10.11 1.37 -0.96
C THR A 34 10.57 0.08 -0.30
N VAL A 35 10.00 -1.05 -0.70
CA VAL A 35 10.42 -2.37 -0.23
C VAL A 35 11.16 -3.12 -1.33
N GLU A 36 12.18 -3.88 -0.96
CA GLU A 36 12.90 -4.74 -1.90
C GLU A 36 12.11 -6.01 -2.19
N GLY A 37 11.15 -5.89 -3.11
CA GLY A 37 10.33 -7.00 -3.60
C GLY A 37 10.80 -7.54 -4.95
N ARG A 38 10.30 -8.72 -5.31
CA ARG A 38 10.43 -9.27 -6.68
C ARG A 38 9.69 -8.44 -7.73
N MET A 39 8.73 -7.64 -7.29
CA MET A 39 7.79 -6.89 -8.10
C MET A 39 7.45 -5.57 -7.41
N GLU A 40 7.20 -4.54 -8.20
CA GLU A 40 6.78 -3.22 -7.75
C GLU A 40 5.55 -2.76 -8.56
N VAL A 41 4.55 -2.20 -7.89
CA VAL A 41 3.39 -1.57 -8.53
C VAL A 41 3.67 -0.08 -8.68
N VAL A 42 3.56 0.44 -9.90
CA VAL A 42 3.83 1.86 -10.18
C VAL A 42 2.52 2.63 -10.21
N PRO A 43 2.37 3.70 -9.40
CA PRO A 43 1.19 4.56 -9.46
C PRO A 43 0.96 5.12 -10.86
N ARG A 44 -0.27 4.99 -11.37
CA ARG A 44 -0.70 5.49 -12.68
C ARG A 44 -2.11 6.07 -12.57
N GLU A 45 -2.37 7.16 -13.30
CA GLU A 45 -3.68 7.82 -13.33
C GLU A 45 -4.79 6.84 -13.75
N ARG A 46 -4.53 5.98 -14.73
CA ARG A 46 -5.44 4.93 -15.19
C ARG A 46 -4.67 3.67 -15.56
N GLY A 47 -5.26 2.51 -15.23
CA GLY A 47 -4.68 1.20 -15.53
C GLY A 47 -3.82 0.64 -14.38
N LYS A 48 -3.02 -0.38 -14.68
CA LYS A 48 -2.10 -1.02 -13.73
C LYS A 48 -0.76 -1.18 -14.41
N GLU A 49 0.30 -0.63 -13.84
CA GLU A 49 1.68 -0.88 -14.25
C GLU A 49 2.39 -1.67 -13.16
N ILE A 50 3.14 -2.68 -13.59
CA ILE A 50 3.88 -3.60 -12.72
C ILE A 50 5.29 -3.74 -13.29
N ARG A 51 6.31 -3.61 -12.45
CA ARG A 51 7.71 -3.87 -12.80
C ARG A 51 8.20 -5.11 -12.05
N ASN A 52 8.75 -6.09 -12.78
CA ASN A 52 9.41 -7.25 -12.18
C ASN A 52 10.91 -6.94 -12.03
N ARG A 53 11.45 -7.12 -10.83
CA ARG A 53 12.88 -6.93 -10.53
C ARG A 53 13.71 -8.16 -10.92
N ILE A 54 13.07 -9.31 -11.16
CA ILE A 54 13.68 -10.54 -11.65
C ILE A 54 13.36 -10.68 -13.15
N GLY A 55 14.32 -10.34 -14.02
CA GLY A 55 14.38 -10.75 -15.44
C GLY A 55 13.26 -10.24 -16.37
N ASN A 56 13.64 -9.44 -17.36
CA ASN A 56 12.86 -8.97 -18.52
C ASN A 56 11.57 -8.19 -18.19
N THR A 57 11.60 -6.87 -18.47
CA THR A 57 10.45 -5.96 -18.40
C THR A 57 9.32 -6.40 -19.33
N ILE A 58 8.37 -7.20 -18.83
CA ILE A 58 7.11 -7.45 -19.53
C ILE A 58 6.13 -6.34 -19.14
N THR A 59 6.05 -5.27 -19.95
CA THR A 59 4.95 -4.30 -19.82
C THR A 59 3.64 -4.97 -20.24
N THR A 60 2.89 -5.50 -19.28
CA THR A 60 1.50 -5.93 -19.53
C THR A 60 0.61 -4.69 -19.58
N LYS A 61 0.47 -4.07 -20.76
CA LYS A 61 -0.65 -3.15 -20.99
C LYS A 61 -1.93 -3.95 -20.79
N LYS A 62 -2.81 -3.55 -19.86
CA LYS A 62 -4.17 -4.10 -19.77
C LYS A 62 -4.78 -4.08 -21.18
N PRO A 63 -5.36 -5.19 -21.67
CA PRO A 63 -6.03 -5.18 -22.96
C PRO A 63 -7.13 -4.12 -22.90
N LYS A 64 -7.14 -3.19 -23.87
CA LYS A 64 -8.31 -2.34 -24.11
C LYS A 64 -9.49 -3.31 -24.24
N ARG A 65 -10.51 -3.20 -23.37
CA ARG A 65 -11.82 -3.77 -23.69
C ARG A 65 -12.18 -3.22 -25.07
N LYS A 66 -12.27 -4.12 -26.05
CA LYS A 66 -12.98 -3.83 -27.29
C LYS A 66 -14.45 -3.89 -26.88
N ASP A 67 -15.08 -2.74 -26.83
CA ASP A 67 -16.52 -2.64 -26.89
C ASP A 67 -16.98 -3.14 -28.27
#